data_AF-A0A257ERY5-F1
#
_entry.id   AF-A0A257ERY5-F1
#
_cell.length_a   1.000
_cell.length_b   1.000
_cell.length_c   1.000
_cell.angle_alpha   90.00
_cell.angle_beta   90.00
_cell.angle_gamma   90.00
#
_symmetry.space_group_name_H-M   'P 1'
#
loop_
_entity.id
_entity.type
_entity.pdbx_description
1 polymer ?
#
loop_
_entity_poly.entity_id
_entity_poly.type
_entity_poly.pdbx_seq_one_letter_code
_entity_poly.pdbx_strand_id
1 'polypeptide(L)'
;PNRVSGTRPTYDLGDAATGEVILKAGEKVTPRMVKKWKDEGAVTELLVPFDHIVGRYVAKDIINEETGEIWVEAGDELTMDYDRDGEVKGGSLKVLLDQGITELPVLDIDNINVGPYIRNTMAADKNMGRDTALMDIYRVMRPGEPPTVEAASSLFDALFFDSERYDLSAVGRVKMNMRLDLGKPDTQRTLDREDIISCIKALTELRDGKGEIDDIDHLGNRRVRSVGELMENQYRVGLLRMERAIKERMSSVEIDTIMPQDLINAKPAAAAVREFFGSSQLSQFMDQTNPLSEVTHKRRLSALGPGGLTRERAGFEVRDVHPTHYGRMCPIETPEGQNIGLINSLATFARVNKYGFIETP
;
A
#
# COMPACT_ATOMS: atom_id res chain seq x y z
N PRO A 1 -7.48 27.42 -13.64
CA PRO A 1 -7.66 27.06 -15.07
C PRO A 1 -7.68 25.54 -15.40
N ASN A 2 -6.75 24.73 -14.88
CA ASN A 2 -6.67 23.29 -15.23
C ASN A 2 -7.95 22.50 -14.91
N ARG A 3 -8.66 22.89 -13.84
CA ARG A 3 -9.82 22.16 -13.35
C ARG A 3 -11.05 22.24 -14.27
N VAL A 4 -11.18 23.32 -15.03
CA VAL A 4 -12.25 23.45 -16.04
C VAL A 4 -11.88 22.76 -17.36
N SER A 5 -10.66 22.23 -17.50
CA SER A 5 -10.24 21.54 -18.72
C SER A 5 -11.12 20.31 -18.99
N GLY A 6 -11.75 20.28 -20.16
CA GLY A 6 -12.61 19.17 -20.57
C GLY A 6 -14.04 19.23 -20.04
N THR A 7 -14.38 20.20 -19.18
CA THR A 7 -15.73 20.36 -18.64
C THR A 7 -16.60 21.27 -19.53
N ARG A 8 -17.92 21.25 -19.27
CA ARG A 8 -18.90 22.18 -19.84
C ARG A 8 -19.56 22.95 -18.69
N PRO A 9 -19.03 24.13 -18.31
CA PRO A 9 -19.61 24.96 -17.27
C PRO A 9 -21.04 25.35 -17.63
N THR A 10 -21.96 25.34 -16.66
CA THR A 10 -23.35 25.80 -16.81
C THR A 10 -23.50 27.32 -16.65
N TYR A 11 -22.39 28.01 -16.39
CA TYR A 11 -22.30 29.44 -16.13
C TYR A 11 -21.18 30.04 -16.97
N ASP A 12 -21.21 31.37 -17.10
CA ASP A 12 -20.17 32.12 -17.79
C ASP A 12 -18.88 32.12 -16.96
N LEU A 13 -17.75 31.78 -17.59
CA LEU A 13 -16.44 31.85 -16.97
C LEU A 13 -15.82 33.22 -17.24
N GLY A 14 -15.70 34.04 -16.20
CA GLY A 14 -14.99 35.32 -16.24
C GLY A 14 -13.56 35.21 -15.73
N ASP A 15 -12.68 36.07 -16.23
CA ASP A 15 -11.39 36.35 -15.60
C ASP A 15 -11.64 37.18 -14.33
N ALA A 16 -11.09 36.76 -13.19
CA ALA A 16 -11.29 37.49 -11.94
C ALA A 16 -10.59 38.86 -11.94
N ALA A 17 -9.51 39.03 -12.71
CA ALA A 17 -8.76 40.28 -12.74
C ALA A 17 -9.43 41.38 -13.58
N THR A 18 -10.00 41.00 -14.73
CA THR A 18 -10.61 41.95 -15.68
C THR A 18 -12.14 41.96 -15.64
N GLY A 19 -12.77 40.92 -15.10
CA GLY A 19 -14.21 40.72 -15.15
C GLY A 19 -14.73 40.37 -16.54
N GLU A 20 -13.85 40.20 -17.54
CA GLU A 20 -14.24 39.85 -18.90
C GLU A 20 -14.64 38.37 -18.99
N VAL A 21 -15.74 38.10 -19.67
CA VAL A 21 -16.23 36.72 -19.92
C VAL A 21 -15.33 36.05 -20.95
N ILE A 22 -14.57 35.06 -20.50
CA ILE A 22 -13.64 34.28 -21.32
C ILE A 22 -14.40 33.21 -22.12
N LEU A 23 -15.42 32.61 -21.52
CA LEU A 23 -16.20 31.52 -22.12
C LEU A 23 -17.66 31.59 -21.65
N LYS A 24 -18.59 31.45 -22.59
CA LYS A 24 -20.03 31.46 -22.31
C LYS A 24 -20.51 30.11 -21.75
N ALA A 25 -21.57 30.17 -20.97
CA ALA A 25 -22.25 29.00 -20.43
C ALA A 25 -22.57 27.96 -21.52
N GLY A 26 -22.31 26.68 -21.23
CA GLY A 26 -22.58 25.55 -22.11
C GLY A 26 -21.48 25.22 -23.12
N GLU A 27 -20.50 26.09 -23.33
CA GLU A 27 -19.37 25.81 -24.21
C GLU A 27 -18.39 24.81 -23.56
N LYS A 28 -17.78 23.95 -24.38
CA LYS A 28 -16.80 22.98 -23.90
C LYS A 28 -15.43 23.65 -23.77
N VAL A 29 -14.89 23.64 -22.56
CA VAL A 29 -13.54 24.11 -22.31
C VAL A 29 -12.56 23.06 -22.83
N THR A 30 -11.75 23.42 -23.82
CA THR A 30 -10.75 22.50 -24.39
C THR A 30 -9.40 22.65 -23.68
N PRO A 31 -8.58 21.59 -23.58
CA PRO A 31 -7.24 21.69 -23.02
C PRO A 31 -6.35 22.72 -23.71
N ARG A 32 -6.57 22.95 -25.02
CA ARG A 32 -5.87 23.97 -25.81
C ARG A 32 -6.20 25.39 -25.34
N MET A 33 -7.46 25.66 -25.02
CA MET A 33 -7.90 26.96 -24.49
C MET A 33 -7.29 27.20 -23.11
N VAL A 34 -7.33 26.20 -22.22
CA VAL A 34 -6.72 26.29 -20.89
C VAL A 34 -5.21 26.53 -20.96
N LYS A 35 -4.52 25.85 -21.89
CA LYS A 35 -3.09 26.07 -22.13
C LYS A 35 -2.82 27.50 -22.62
N LYS A 36 -3.64 28.00 -23.55
CA LYS A 36 -3.54 29.38 -24.04
C LYS A 36 -3.70 30.40 -22.90
N TRP A 37 -4.71 30.23 -22.04
CA TRP A 37 -4.94 31.10 -20.87
C TRP A 37 -3.74 31.13 -19.91
N LYS A 38 -3.04 30.00 -19.77
CA LYS A 38 -1.83 29.89 -18.95
C LYS A 38 -0.60 30.51 -19.60
N ASP A 39 -0.34 30.16 -20.86
CA ASP A 39 0.86 30.56 -21.59
C ASP A 39 0.87 32.08 -21.83
N GLU A 40 -0.31 32.69 -21.99
CA GLU A 40 -0.46 34.14 -22.11
C GLU A 40 -0.43 34.87 -20.75
N GLY A 41 -0.37 34.13 -19.63
CA GLY A 41 -0.40 34.69 -18.28
C GLY A 41 -1.69 35.46 -17.94
N ALA A 42 -2.72 35.35 -18.79
CA ALA A 42 -3.87 36.24 -18.79
C ALA A 42 -4.91 35.89 -17.73
N VAL A 43 -5.00 34.63 -17.28
CA VAL A 43 -6.04 34.18 -16.34
C VAL A 43 -5.47 33.22 -15.30
N THR A 44 -5.20 33.73 -14.10
CA THR A 44 -4.79 32.94 -12.93
C THR A 44 -6.00 32.49 -12.12
N GLU A 45 -6.97 33.39 -11.95
CA GLU A 45 -8.17 33.23 -11.13
C GLU A 45 -9.42 33.32 -12.01
N LEU A 46 -10.42 32.51 -11.70
CA LEU A 46 -11.68 32.48 -12.42
C LEU A 46 -12.78 32.99 -11.51
N LEU A 47 -13.62 33.87 -12.03
CA LEU A 47 -14.82 34.31 -11.35
C LEU A 47 -15.89 33.21 -11.48
N VAL A 48 -16.34 32.70 -10.34
CA VAL A 48 -17.32 31.61 -10.24
C VAL A 48 -18.52 32.12 -9.44
N PRO A 49 -19.77 31.73 -9.78
CA PRO A 49 -20.93 32.13 -8.99
C PRO A 49 -20.80 31.69 -7.53
N PHE A 50 -21.26 32.54 -6.61
CA PHE A 50 -21.11 32.34 -5.16
C PHE A 50 -21.69 30.99 -4.69
N ASP A 51 -22.82 30.58 -5.25
CA ASP A 51 -23.52 29.34 -4.87
C ASP A 51 -22.69 28.06 -5.13
N HIS A 52 -21.66 28.11 -5.98
CA HIS A 52 -20.78 26.95 -6.24
C HIS A 52 -19.84 26.59 -5.08
N ILE A 53 -19.74 27.47 -4.08
CA ILE A 53 -18.99 27.20 -2.86
C ILE A 53 -19.80 26.24 -1.97
N VAL A 54 -21.13 26.28 -2.05
CA VAL A 54 -22.03 25.40 -1.30
C VAL A 54 -21.81 23.95 -1.73
N GLY A 55 -21.71 23.04 -0.75
CA GLY A 55 -21.43 21.62 -0.98
C GLY A 55 -19.95 21.28 -1.19
N ARG A 56 -19.05 22.27 -1.16
CA ARG A 56 -17.60 22.02 -1.08
C ARG A 56 -17.20 21.70 0.35
N TYR A 57 -16.11 20.95 0.50
CA TYR A 57 -15.57 20.58 1.81
C TYR A 57 -14.38 21.46 2.17
N VAL A 58 -14.32 21.92 3.42
CA VAL A 58 -13.21 22.75 3.91
C VAL A 58 -11.95 21.90 4.10
N ALA A 59 -10.78 22.43 3.74
CA ALA A 59 -9.52 21.67 3.80
C ALA A 59 -8.76 21.79 5.13
N LYS A 60 -8.97 22.86 5.90
CA LYS A 60 -8.29 23.13 7.17
C LYS A 60 -9.27 23.69 8.19
N ASP A 61 -8.99 23.53 9.47
CA ASP A 61 -9.77 24.17 10.53
C ASP A 61 -9.69 25.68 10.37
N ILE A 62 -10.85 26.34 10.46
CA ILE A 62 -10.95 27.79 10.41
C ILE A 62 -11.34 28.25 11.81
N ILE A 63 -10.39 28.90 12.46
CA ILE A 63 -10.49 29.30 13.86
C ILE A 63 -10.31 30.81 13.99
N ASN A 64 -10.91 31.37 15.02
CA ASN A 64 -10.55 32.69 15.50
C ASN A 64 -9.21 32.62 16.25
N GLU A 65 -8.18 33.29 15.74
CA GLU A 65 -6.85 33.29 16.36
C GLU A 65 -6.82 33.97 17.75
N GLU A 66 -7.77 34.88 18.04
CA GLU A 66 -7.82 35.62 19.30
C GLU A 66 -8.60 34.89 20.40
N THR A 67 -9.73 34.25 20.04
CA THR A 67 -10.61 33.58 21.02
C THR A 67 -10.41 32.07 21.07
N GLY A 68 -9.78 31.47 20.06
CA GLY A 68 -9.66 30.02 19.90
C GLY A 68 -10.98 29.34 19.52
N GLU A 69 -12.02 30.10 19.16
CA GLU A 69 -13.29 29.54 18.68
C GLU A 69 -13.11 28.91 17.30
N ILE A 70 -13.56 27.66 17.14
CA ILE A 70 -13.55 26.94 15.87
C ILE A 70 -14.84 27.27 15.14
N TRP A 71 -14.74 27.92 13.99
CA TRP A 71 -15.91 28.27 13.18
C TRP A 71 -16.33 27.11 12.26
N VAL A 72 -15.35 26.44 11.64
CA VAL A 72 -15.56 25.27 10.78
C VAL A 72 -14.37 24.31 10.91
N GLU A 73 -14.65 23.02 11.06
CA GLU A 73 -13.63 21.97 11.13
C GLU A 73 -13.20 21.48 9.73
N ALA A 74 -11.98 20.97 9.62
CA ALA A 74 -11.47 20.38 8.40
C ALA A 74 -12.32 19.18 7.98
N GLY A 75 -12.79 19.18 6.72
CA GLY A 75 -13.64 18.13 6.17
C GLY A 75 -15.14 18.40 6.27
N ASP A 76 -15.57 19.46 6.97
CA ASP A 76 -16.97 19.87 7.01
C ASP A 76 -17.45 20.40 5.66
N GLU A 77 -18.75 20.20 5.41
CA GLU A 77 -19.42 20.70 4.22
C GLU A 77 -19.83 22.16 4.40
N LEU A 78 -19.57 22.96 3.37
CA LEU A 78 -20.01 24.35 3.32
C LEU A 78 -21.51 24.40 3.02
N THR A 79 -22.28 24.81 4.01
CA THR A 79 -23.73 24.91 3.95
C THR A 79 -24.16 26.37 3.97
N MET A 80 -25.29 26.63 3.31
CA MET A 80 -25.91 27.95 3.26
C MET A 80 -27.42 27.77 3.34
N ASP A 81 -28.00 28.27 4.42
CA ASP A 81 -29.44 28.17 4.67
C ASP A 81 -30.11 29.49 4.31
N TYR A 82 -31.13 29.41 3.46
CA TYR A 82 -31.94 30.55 3.04
C TYR A 82 -33.29 30.55 3.80
N ASP A 83 -33.78 31.72 4.20
CA ASP A 83 -35.13 31.87 4.73
C ASP A 83 -36.18 31.83 3.59
N ARG A 84 -37.47 31.78 3.95
CA ARG A 84 -38.59 31.80 2.99
C ARG A 84 -38.58 32.99 2.03
N ASP A 85 -37.94 34.08 2.42
CA ASP A 85 -37.83 35.31 1.63
C ASP A 85 -36.51 35.39 0.80
N GLY A 86 -35.70 34.33 0.81
CA GLY A 86 -34.45 34.25 0.04
C GLY A 86 -33.22 34.89 0.71
N GLU A 87 -33.36 35.41 1.93
CA GLU A 87 -32.23 35.94 2.71
C GLU A 87 -31.46 34.83 3.44
N VAL A 88 -30.15 34.99 3.55
CA VAL A 88 -29.24 34.01 4.18
C VAL A 88 -29.46 34.00 5.69
N LYS A 89 -30.06 32.93 6.21
CA LYS A 89 -30.44 32.80 7.62
C LYS A 89 -29.31 32.20 8.47
N GLY A 90 -28.62 31.20 7.94
CA GLY A 90 -27.60 30.43 8.65
C GLY A 90 -26.68 29.63 7.71
N GLY A 91 -25.91 28.71 8.28
CA GLY A 91 -24.94 27.88 7.57
C GLY A 91 -23.49 28.32 7.84
N SER A 92 -22.55 27.40 7.62
CA SER A 92 -21.13 27.64 7.86
C SER A 92 -20.59 28.81 7.03
N LEU A 93 -21.09 29.01 5.80
CA LEU A 93 -20.69 30.13 4.95
C LEU A 93 -21.07 31.51 5.51
N LYS A 94 -22.22 31.64 6.15
CA LYS A 94 -22.65 32.92 6.75
C LYS A 94 -21.72 33.32 7.90
N VAL A 95 -21.38 32.37 8.76
CA VAL A 95 -20.44 32.59 9.88
C VAL A 95 -19.09 33.07 9.35
N LEU A 96 -18.56 32.43 8.29
CA LEU A 96 -17.29 32.83 7.69
C LEU A 96 -17.34 34.24 7.06
N LEU A 97 -18.46 34.59 6.42
CA LEU A 97 -18.67 35.93 5.84
C LEU A 97 -18.80 37.02 6.90
N ASP A 98 -19.54 36.77 7.98
CA ASP A 98 -19.74 37.73 9.07
C ASP A 98 -18.42 38.04 9.80
N GLN A 99 -17.49 37.08 9.80
CA GLN A 99 -16.12 37.23 10.34
C GLN A 99 -15.13 37.82 9.32
N GLY A 100 -15.58 38.12 8.10
CA GLY A 100 -14.77 38.80 7.08
C GLY A 100 -13.72 37.94 6.40
N ILE A 101 -13.89 36.61 6.36
CA ILE A 101 -12.93 35.70 5.74
C ILE A 101 -13.06 35.76 4.21
N THR A 102 -11.95 36.06 3.54
CA THR A 102 -11.86 36.23 2.09
C THR A 102 -11.20 35.05 1.38
N GLU A 103 -10.39 34.27 2.09
CA GLU A 103 -9.68 33.10 1.55
C GLU A 103 -10.16 31.81 2.21
N LEU A 104 -10.67 30.89 1.38
CA LEU A 104 -11.22 29.62 1.84
C LEU A 104 -10.56 28.44 1.09
N PRO A 105 -9.68 27.68 1.75
CA PRO A 105 -9.12 26.48 1.15
C PRO A 105 -10.13 25.34 1.22
N VAL A 106 -10.49 24.81 0.05
CA VAL A 106 -11.44 23.71 -0.11
C VAL A 106 -10.79 22.48 -0.71
N LEU A 107 -11.32 21.30 -0.41
CA LEU A 107 -10.88 20.04 -1.01
C LEU A 107 -11.28 19.97 -2.49
N ASP A 108 -10.34 19.50 -3.31
CA ASP A 108 -10.48 19.42 -4.77
C ASP A 108 -11.34 18.22 -5.24
N ILE A 109 -12.48 17.98 -4.60
CA ILE A 109 -13.37 16.85 -4.91
C ILE A 109 -14.35 17.23 -6.03
N ASP A 110 -14.40 16.44 -7.10
CA ASP A 110 -15.32 16.65 -8.23
C ASP A 110 -16.31 15.48 -8.45
N ASN A 111 -16.18 14.40 -7.67
CA ASN A 111 -16.98 13.16 -7.76
C ASN A 111 -16.92 12.44 -9.11
N ILE A 112 -16.04 12.86 -10.03
CA ILE A 112 -15.88 12.28 -11.36
C ILE A 112 -14.44 11.75 -11.53
N ASN A 113 -13.45 12.61 -11.37
CA ASN A 113 -12.03 12.28 -11.48
C ASN A 113 -11.32 12.18 -10.13
N VAL A 114 -11.93 12.74 -9.08
CA VAL A 114 -11.43 12.77 -7.70
C VAL A 114 -12.59 12.55 -6.75
N GLY A 115 -12.63 11.36 -6.13
CA GLY A 115 -13.66 11.00 -5.14
C GLY A 115 -13.36 11.45 -3.70
N PRO A 116 -14.39 11.63 -2.85
CA PRO A 116 -14.26 12.03 -1.44
C PRO A 116 -13.87 10.86 -0.51
N TYR A 117 -13.00 9.95 -0.93
CA TYR A 117 -12.77 8.70 -0.20
C TYR A 117 -12.18 8.92 1.20
N ILE A 118 -11.05 9.63 1.28
CA ILE A 118 -10.36 9.91 2.55
C ILE A 118 -11.26 10.74 3.47
N ARG A 119 -11.91 11.78 2.95
CA ARG A 119 -12.82 12.63 3.72
C ARG A 119 -13.94 11.81 4.35
N ASN A 120 -14.60 10.96 3.56
CA ASN A 120 -15.70 10.13 4.07
C ASN A 120 -15.22 9.11 5.10
N THR A 121 -14.00 8.58 4.96
CA THR A 121 -13.39 7.70 5.97
C THR A 121 -13.08 8.46 7.26
N MET A 122 -12.51 9.67 7.17
CA MET A 122 -12.21 10.50 8.34
C MET A 122 -13.49 10.93 9.07
N ALA A 123 -14.55 11.29 8.34
CA ALA A 123 -15.85 11.64 8.93
C ALA A 123 -16.53 10.46 9.64
N ALA A 124 -16.23 9.22 9.26
CA ALA A 124 -16.72 8.02 9.92
C ALA A 124 -15.83 7.55 11.07
N ASP A 125 -14.58 8.02 11.14
CA ASP A 125 -13.65 7.69 12.22
C ASP A 125 -14.07 8.39 13.51
N LYS A 126 -13.96 7.66 14.61
CA LYS A 126 -14.30 8.15 15.96
C LYS A 126 -13.06 8.64 16.71
N ASN A 127 -11.87 8.33 16.19
CA ASN A 127 -10.62 8.65 16.84
C ASN A 127 -10.20 10.09 16.52
N MET A 128 -10.05 10.90 17.56
CA MET A 128 -9.66 12.31 17.45
C MET A 128 -8.16 12.54 17.71
N GLY A 129 -7.40 11.48 17.98
CA GLY A 129 -5.98 11.57 18.30
C GLY A 129 -5.22 10.27 18.13
N ARG A 130 -3.89 10.40 18.15
CA ARG A 130 -2.97 9.26 18.00
C ARG A 130 -3.19 8.19 19.07
N ASP A 131 -3.36 8.61 20.32
CA ASP A 131 -3.46 7.69 21.45
C ASP A 131 -4.73 6.84 21.38
N THR A 132 -5.87 7.45 21.03
CA THR A 132 -7.13 6.71 20.88
C THR A 132 -7.06 5.75 19.70
N ALA A 133 -6.48 6.18 18.57
CA ALA A 133 -6.25 5.32 17.41
C ALA A 133 -5.35 4.12 17.74
N LEU A 134 -4.26 4.33 18.49
CA LEU A 134 -3.37 3.25 18.93
C LEU A 134 -4.09 2.26 19.85
N MET A 135 -4.90 2.75 20.79
CA MET A 135 -5.69 1.89 21.67
C MET A 135 -6.69 1.03 20.88
N ASP A 136 -7.34 1.57 19.87
CA ASP A 136 -8.27 0.82 19.04
C ASP A 136 -7.55 -0.24 18.19
N ILE A 137 -6.39 0.09 17.60
CA ILE A 137 -5.53 -0.89 16.92
C ILE A 137 -5.15 -2.02 17.88
N TYR A 138 -4.78 -1.70 19.12
CA TYR A 138 -4.42 -2.69 20.13
C TYR A 138 -5.59 -3.63 20.46
N ARG A 139 -6.81 -3.08 20.64
CA ARG A 139 -8.03 -3.88 20.93
C ARG A 139 -8.36 -4.86 19.81
N VAL A 140 -8.16 -4.45 18.56
CA VAL A 140 -8.40 -5.32 17.39
C VAL A 140 -7.38 -6.46 17.35
N MET A 141 -6.11 -6.15 17.59
CA MET A 141 -5.03 -7.15 17.54
C MET A 141 -5.03 -8.09 18.74
N ARG A 142 -5.44 -7.60 19.92
CA ARG A 142 -5.46 -8.34 21.19
C ARG A 142 -6.82 -8.16 21.88
N PRO A 143 -7.86 -8.87 21.41
CA PRO A 143 -9.18 -8.76 22.01
C PRO A 143 -9.17 -9.28 23.45
N GLY A 144 -9.56 -8.42 24.40
CA GLY A 144 -9.71 -8.77 25.82
C GLY A 144 -8.56 -8.32 26.74
N GLU A 145 -7.43 -7.86 26.21
CA GLU A 145 -6.37 -7.23 27.01
C GLU A 145 -6.65 -5.73 27.17
N PRO A 146 -6.57 -5.16 28.40
CA PRO A 146 -6.75 -3.73 28.59
C PRO A 146 -5.62 -2.95 27.90
N PRO A 147 -5.91 -2.00 26.99
CA PRO A 147 -4.88 -1.24 26.29
C PRO A 147 -4.28 -0.16 27.19
N THR A 148 -2.95 -0.01 27.16
CA THR A 148 -2.24 1.19 27.62
C THR A 148 -1.59 1.88 26.43
N VAL A 149 -1.40 3.20 26.48
CA VAL A 149 -0.79 3.97 25.38
C VAL A 149 0.60 3.44 25.04
N GLU A 150 1.40 3.15 26.06
CA GLU A 150 2.78 2.65 25.92
C GLU A 150 2.82 1.26 25.26
N ALA A 151 1.96 0.34 25.71
CA ALA A 151 1.89 -1.01 25.13
C ALA A 151 1.37 -0.96 23.68
N ALA A 152 0.38 -0.11 23.41
CA ALA A 152 -0.16 0.08 22.07
C ALA A 152 0.85 0.70 21.10
N SER A 153 1.60 1.73 21.52
CA SER A 153 2.67 2.32 20.72
C SER A 153 3.76 1.29 20.44
N SER A 154 4.22 0.59 21.47
CA SER A 154 5.28 -0.43 21.33
C SER A 154 4.85 -1.57 20.41
N LEU A 155 3.58 -2.00 20.48
CA LEU A 155 3.02 -3.01 19.58
C LEU A 155 3.02 -2.51 18.13
N PHE A 156 2.54 -1.28 17.90
CA PHE A 156 2.45 -0.71 16.56
C PHE A 156 3.83 -0.51 15.93
N ASP A 157 4.80 -0.01 16.70
CA ASP A 157 6.18 0.17 16.26
C ASP A 157 6.81 -1.17 15.88
N ALA A 158 6.58 -2.20 16.69
CA ALA A 158 7.04 -3.57 16.47
C ALA A 158 6.43 -4.26 15.22
N LEU A 159 5.29 -3.79 14.72
CA LEU A 159 4.61 -4.43 13.58
C LEU A 159 5.24 -4.07 12.23
N PHE A 160 5.68 -2.83 12.05
CA PHE A 160 6.07 -2.32 10.73
C PHE A 160 7.45 -1.65 10.69
N PHE A 161 7.91 -1.12 11.83
CA PHE A 161 9.10 -0.25 11.91
C PHE A 161 10.29 -0.95 12.58
N ASP A 162 10.07 -2.07 13.26
CA ASP A 162 11.11 -2.87 13.90
C ASP A 162 11.75 -3.88 12.91
N SER A 163 13.04 -3.69 12.65
CA SER A 163 13.84 -4.54 11.75
C SER A 163 14.03 -5.98 12.23
N GLU A 164 13.87 -6.27 13.52
CA GLU A 164 13.92 -7.64 14.04
C GLU A 164 12.67 -8.42 13.67
N ARG A 165 11.52 -7.75 13.54
CA ARG A 165 10.20 -8.35 13.36
C ARG A 165 9.64 -8.20 11.95
N TYR A 166 10.00 -7.13 11.26
CA TYR A 166 9.50 -6.81 9.93
C TYR A 166 10.65 -6.64 8.93
N ASP A 167 10.57 -7.38 7.82
CA ASP A 167 11.57 -7.34 6.75
C ASP A 167 10.89 -7.59 5.39
N LEU A 168 10.81 -6.57 4.54
CA LEU A 168 10.31 -6.68 3.16
C LEU A 168 11.19 -7.56 2.27
N SER A 169 12.41 -7.88 2.69
CA SER A 169 13.54 -8.28 1.85
C SER A 169 13.91 -7.21 0.82
N ALA A 170 15.13 -7.31 0.26
CA ALA A 170 15.55 -6.42 -0.83
C ALA A 170 14.59 -6.48 -2.03
N VAL A 171 14.05 -7.67 -2.33
CA VAL A 171 13.10 -7.87 -3.43
C VAL A 171 11.78 -7.14 -3.19
N GLY A 172 11.24 -7.21 -1.98
CA GLY A 172 9.98 -6.53 -1.63
C GLY A 172 10.13 -5.02 -1.70
N ARG A 173 11.25 -4.48 -1.20
CA ARG A 173 11.57 -3.05 -1.30
C ARG A 173 11.70 -2.60 -2.76
N VAL A 174 12.46 -3.33 -3.60
CA VAL A 174 12.60 -3.01 -5.02
C VAL A 174 11.23 -3.02 -5.72
N LYS A 175 10.38 -4.01 -5.43
CA LYS A 175 9.04 -4.09 -6.03
C LYS A 175 8.12 -2.95 -5.59
N MET A 176 8.13 -2.62 -4.31
CA MET A 176 7.38 -1.50 -3.77
C MET A 176 7.82 -0.18 -4.42
N ASN A 177 9.13 0.04 -4.52
CA ASN A 177 9.71 1.21 -5.14
C ASN A 177 9.34 1.33 -6.62
N MET A 178 9.40 0.22 -7.37
CA MET A 178 8.98 0.21 -8.78
C MET A 178 7.48 0.49 -8.94
N ARG A 179 6.63 -0.02 -8.05
CA ARG A 179 5.18 0.11 -8.18
C ARG A 179 4.66 1.48 -7.76
N LEU A 180 5.29 2.09 -6.76
CA LEU A 180 4.89 3.37 -6.16
C LEU A 180 5.81 4.53 -6.56
N ASP A 181 6.77 4.29 -7.46
CA ASP A 181 7.78 5.24 -7.92
C ASP A 181 8.56 5.90 -6.77
N LEU A 182 9.09 5.07 -5.85
CA LEU A 182 9.85 5.52 -4.68
C LEU A 182 11.35 5.39 -4.91
N GLY A 183 12.10 6.46 -4.64
CA GLY A 183 13.57 6.50 -4.77
C GLY A 183 14.35 5.94 -3.57
N LYS A 184 13.80 5.00 -2.82
CA LYS A 184 14.43 4.48 -1.58
C LYS A 184 15.48 3.40 -1.85
N PRO A 185 16.53 3.27 -1.02
CA PRO A 185 17.52 2.21 -1.21
C PRO A 185 16.93 0.83 -0.89
N ASP A 186 17.45 -0.22 -1.55
CA ASP A 186 17.02 -1.62 -1.34
C ASP A 186 17.47 -2.20 0.01
N THR A 187 18.36 -1.49 0.72
CA THR A 187 18.79 -1.80 2.09
C THR A 187 17.77 -1.42 3.15
N GLN A 188 16.84 -0.51 2.85
CA GLN A 188 15.78 -0.11 3.77
C GLN A 188 14.62 -1.10 3.69
N ARG A 189 14.53 -2.03 4.64
CA ARG A 189 13.60 -3.16 4.57
C ARG A 189 12.39 -3.08 5.49
N THR A 190 12.36 -2.14 6.42
CA THR A 190 11.18 -1.77 7.22
C THR A 190 10.31 -0.80 6.44
N LEU A 191 9.02 -0.69 6.79
CA LEU A 191 8.15 0.34 6.20
C LEU A 191 8.38 1.70 6.86
N ASP A 192 8.11 2.76 6.10
CA ASP A 192 8.01 4.13 6.64
C ASP A 192 6.59 4.67 6.55
N ARG A 193 6.35 5.80 7.22
CA ARG A 193 5.08 6.53 7.11
C ARG A 193 4.77 6.95 5.67
N GLU A 194 5.78 7.43 4.95
CA GLU A 194 5.65 7.80 3.53
C GLU A 194 5.26 6.63 2.64
N ASP A 195 5.75 5.42 2.96
CA ASP A 195 5.43 4.21 2.21
C ASP A 195 3.92 3.91 2.34
N ILE A 196 3.39 4.00 3.57
CA ILE A 196 1.97 3.76 3.85
C ILE A 196 1.10 4.83 3.16
N ILE A 197 1.48 6.11 3.25
CA ILE A 197 0.76 7.19 2.58
C ILE A 197 0.76 6.99 1.05
N SER A 198 1.90 6.58 0.48
CA SER A 198 2.02 6.33 -0.96
C SER A 198 1.16 5.15 -1.40
N CYS A 199 1.07 4.09 -0.59
CA CYS A 199 0.14 2.98 -0.84
C CYS A 199 -1.32 3.44 -0.86
N ILE A 200 -1.74 4.24 0.14
CA ILE A 200 -3.10 4.77 0.22
C ILE A 200 -3.39 5.67 -0.99
N LYS A 201 -2.44 6.54 -1.36
CA LYS A 201 -2.55 7.41 -2.53
C LYS A 201 -2.72 6.60 -3.82
N ALA A 202 -1.87 5.60 -4.05
CA ALA A 202 -1.96 4.73 -5.22
C ALA A 202 -3.31 3.99 -5.27
N LEU A 203 -3.84 3.55 -4.12
CA LEU A 203 -5.16 2.92 -4.06
C LEU A 203 -6.29 3.89 -4.41
N THR A 204 -6.22 5.13 -3.93
CA THR A 204 -7.22 6.16 -4.28
C THR A 204 -7.14 6.55 -5.76
N GLU A 205 -5.93 6.65 -6.32
CA GLU A 205 -5.73 6.93 -7.75
C GLU A 205 -6.26 5.81 -8.63
N LEU A 206 -6.03 4.54 -8.25
CA LEU A 206 -6.63 3.39 -8.94
C LEU A 206 -8.16 3.44 -8.92
N ARG A 207 -8.76 3.88 -7.80
CA ARG A 207 -10.21 4.02 -7.70
C ARG A 207 -10.75 5.15 -8.57
N ASP A 208 -9.99 6.24 -8.71
CA ASP A 208 -10.24 7.34 -9.66
C ASP A 208 -9.98 6.93 -11.13
N GLY A 209 -9.58 5.69 -11.40
CA GLY A 209 -9.29 5.17 -12.75
C GLY A 209 -7.92 5.60 -13.30
N LYS A 210 -7.03 6.10 -12.44
CA LYS A 210 -5.65 6.46 -12.79
C LYS A 210 -4.72 5.29 -12.47
N GLY A 211 -4.19 4.66 -13.51
CA GLY A 211 -3.29 3.51 -13.41
C GLY A 211 -3.96 2.19 -13.76
N GLU A 212 -3.19 1.09 -13.63
CA GLU A 212 -3.63 -0.26 -13.98
C GLU A 212 -3.63 -1.18 -12.74
N ILE A 213 -4.55 -2.14 -12.73
CA ILE A 213 -4.63 -3.17 -11.70
C ILE A 213 -3.53 -4.19 -11.98
N ASP A 214 -2.80 -4.58 -10.93
CA ASP A 214 -1.72 -5.55 -11.06
C ASP A 214 -2.27 -6.96 -11.30
N ASP A 215 -1.70 -7.66 -12.27
CA ASP A 215 -1.98 -9.07 -12.53
C ASP A 215 -1.10 -9.97 -11.64
N ILE A 216 -1.75 -10.75 -10.77
CA ILE A 216 -1.09 -11.66 -9.83
C ILE A 216 -0.41 -12.86 -10.50
N ASP A 217 -0.81 -13.20 -11.73
CA ASP A 217 -0.31 -14.36 -12.48
C ASP A 217 0.89 -14.00 -13.36
N HIS A 218 1.09 -12.72 -13.61
CA HIS A 218 2.27 -12.21 -14.29
C HIS A 218 3.56 -12.67 -13.57
N LEU A 219 4.49 -13.34 -14.27
CA LEU A 219 5.77 -13.82 -13.69
C LEU A 219 6.66 -12.70 -13.12
N GLY A 220 6.38 -11.45 -13.46
CA GLY A 220 6.97 -10.30 -12.77
C GLY A 220 6.55 -10.16 -11.31
N ASN A 221 5.39 -10.72 -10.92
CA ASN A 221 4.83 -10.66 -9.57
C ASN A 221 4.98 -12.00 -8.81
N ARG A 222 5.42 -13.05 -9.50
CA ARG A 222 5.73 -14.36 -8.93
C ARG A 222 7.24 -14.59 -8.92
N ARG A 223 7.82 -14.94 -7.77
CA ARG A 223 9.26 -15.26 -7.66
C ARG A 223 9.48 -16.72 -7.27
N VAL A 224 10.54 -17.29 -7.79
CA VAL A 224 11.05 -18.61 -7.40
C VAL A 224 11.92 -18.44 -6.17
N ARG A 225 11.58 -19.17 -5.09
CA ARG A 225 12.45 -19.29 -3.92
C ARG A 225 13.36 -20.51 -4.10
N SER A 226 14.65 -20.28 -3.96
CA SER A 226 15.64 -21.36 -4.02
C SER A 226 15.72 -22.12 -2.69
N VAL A 227 16.32 -23.30 -2.70
CA VAL A 227 16.57 -24.09 -1.47
C VAL A 227 17.37 -23.27 -0.46
N GLY A 228 18.35 -22.48 -0.92
CA GLY A 228 19.17 -21.62 -0.06
C GLY A 228 18.33 -20.58 0.70
N GLU A 229 17.45 -19.86 0.01
CA GLU A 229 16.58 -18.85 0.64
C GLU A 229 15.60 -19.48 1.65
N LEU A 230 15.00 -20.63 1.31
CA LEU A 230 14.09 -21.32 2.22
C LEU A 230 14.83 -21.84 3.47
N MET A 231 16.04 -22.38 3.29
CA MET A 231 16.87 -22.87 4.38
C MET A 231 17.38 -21.72 5.26
N GLU A 232 17.77 -20.59 4.67
CA GLU A 232 18.18 -19.39 5.39
C GLU A 232 17.07 -18.90 6.32
N ASN A 233 15.83 -18.83 5.84
CA ASN A 233 14.68 -18.43 6.65
C ASN A 233 14.47 -19.36 7.85
N GLN A 234 14.55 -20.67 7.65
CA GLN A 234 14.40 -21.63 8.76
C GLN A 234 15.58 -21.59 9.74
N TYR A 235 16.78 -21.39 9.21
CA TYR A 235 17.97 -21.22 10.04
C TYR A 235 17.89 -19.95 10.88
N ARG A 236 17.40 -18.84 10.30
CA ARG A 236 17.14 -17.58 11.02
C ARG A 236 16.15 -17.78 12.17
N VAL A 237 15.07 -18.54 11.97
CA VAL A 237 14.14 -18.90 13.05
C VAL A 237 14.85 -19.68 14.17
N GLY A 238 15.74 -20.61 13.81
CA GLY A 238 16.58 -21.33 14.76
C GLY A 238 17.52 -20.42 15.55
N LEU A 239 18.15 -19.44 14.89
CA LEU A 239 19.02 -18.44 15.51
C LEU A 239 18.25 -17.52 16.46
N LEU A 240 17.07 -17.02 16.07
CA LEU A 240 16.24 -16.18 16.94
C LEU A 240 15.82 -16.91 18.23
N ARG A 241 15.55 -18.22 18.16
CA ARG A 241 15.29 -19.04 19.35
C ARG A 241 16.53 -19.17 20.23
N MET A 242 17.70 -19.36 19.61
CA MET A 242 18.98 -19.46 20.33
C MET A 242 19.34 -18.13 21.00
N GLU A 243 19.15 -17.01 20.31
CA GLU A 243 19.39 -15.66 20.80
C GLU A 243 18.54 -15.37 22.05
N ARG A 244 17.25 -15.71 22.04
CA ARG A 244 16.39 -15.55 23.21
C ARG A 244 16.91 -16.34 24.42
N ALA A 245 17.29 -17.59 24.21
CA ALA A 245 17.84 -18.43 25.27
C ALA A 245 19.19 -17.92 25.80
N ILE A 246 20.02 -17.35 24.93
CA ILE A 246 21.29 -16.71 25.31
C ILE A 246 21.01 -15.45 26.15
N LYS A 247 20.13 -14.56 25.68
CA LYS A 247 19.74 -13.34 26.41
C LYS A 247 19.21 -13.67 27.82
N GLU A 248 18.33 -14.66 27.93
CA GLU A 248 17.77 -15.12 29.21
C GLU A 248 18.84 -15.69 30.16
N ARG A 249 19.78 -16.49 29.63
CA ARG A 249 20.90 -17.02 30.43
C ARG A 249 21.87 -15.93 30.88
N MET A 250 22.20 -14.98 30.00
CA MET A 250 23.08 -13.86 30.33
C MET A 250 22.51 -12.94 31.41
N SER A 251 21.18 -12.82 31.50
CA SER A 251 20.54 -12.05 32.59
C SER A 251 20.60 -12.75 33.94
N SER A 252 20.82 -14.06 33.98
CA SER A 252 20.72 -14.88 35.19
C SER A 252 22.08 -15.30 35.77
N VAL A 253 23.17 -15.20 34.99
CA VAL A 253 24.49 -15.74 35.36
C VAL A 253 25.53 -14.62 35.48
N GLU A 254 26.44 -14.75 36.44
CA GLU A 254 27.57 -13.83 36.62
C GLU A 254 28.57 -13.91 35.46
N ILE A 255 28.83 -12.76 34.82
CA ILE A 255 29.62 -12.64 33.59
C ILE A 255 31.06 -13.15 33.76
N ASP A 256 31.64 -13.02 34.96
CA ASP A 256 33.05 -13.36 35.20
C ASP A 256 33.35 -14.86 35.20
N THR A 257 32.30 -15.70 35.32
CA THR A 257 32.46 -17.17 35.45
C THR A 257 32.06 -17.95 34.20
N ILE A 258 31.36 -17.31 33.25
CA ILE A 258 30.77 -18.01 32.11
C ILE A 258 31.63 -17.91 30.86
N MET A 259 31.85 -19.04 30.18
CA MET A 259 32.52 -19.05 28.88
C MET A 259 31.48 -18.96 27.75
N PRO A 260 31.79 -18.32 26.60
CA PRO A 260 30.83 -18.18 25.50
C PRO A 260 30.24 -19.50 24.98
N GLN A 261 31.00 -20.60 25.03
CA GLN A 261 30.52 -21.93 24.65
C GLN A 261 29.38 -22.46 25.53
N ASP A 262 29.29 -22.02 26.79
CA ASP A 262 28.26 -22.46 27.74
C ASP A 262 26.90 -21.77 27.47
N LEU A 263 26.93 -20.63 26.80
CA LEU A 263 25.74 -19.88 26.37
C LEU A 263 25.14 -20.48 25.09
N ILE A 264 25.97 -21.03 24.21
CA ILE A 264 25.56 -21.48 22.87
C ILE A 264 25.03 -22.91 22.93
N ASN A 265 23.72 -23.08 22.69
CA ASN A 265 23.12 -24.38 22.47
C ASN A 265 22.75 -24.56 21.00
N ALA A 266 23.43 -25.47 20.29
CA ALA A 266 23.18 -25.72 18.87
C ALA A 266 21.88 -26.49 18.57
N LYS A 267 21.22 -27.09 19.58
CA LYS A 267 20.02 -27.94 19.38
C LYS A 267 18.87 -27.22 18.65
N PRO A 268 18.49 -25.97 18.98
CA PRO A 268 17.39 -25.28 18.29
C PRO A 268 17.67 -25.04 16.81
N ALA A 269 18.88 -24.62 16.45
CA ALA A 269 19.27 -24.40 15.06
C ALA A 269 19.35 -25.74 14.28
N ALA A 270 19.95 -26.78 14.88
CA ALA A 270 20.02 -28.10 14.26
C ALA A 270 18.64 -28.74 14.08
N ALA A 271 17.72 -28.53 15.02
CA ALA A 271 16.34 -29.00 14.91
C ALA A 271 15.60 -28.31 13.75
N ALA A 272 15.73 -26.99 13.59
CA ALA A 272 15.10 -26.26 12.48
C ALA A 272 15.59 -26.77 11.10
N VAL A 273 16.88 -27.08 10.97
CA VAL A 273 17.43 -27.65 9.73
C VAL A 273 16.91 -29.06 9.48
N ARG A 274 16.89 -29.92 10.51
CA ARG A 274 16.36 -31.29 10.37
C ARG A 274 14.87 -31.30 10.03
N GLU A 275 14.09 -30.42 10.63
CA GLU A 275 12.66 -30.27 10.34
C GLU A 275 12.46 -29.84 8.88
N PHE A 276 13.21 -28.84 8.41
CA PHE A 276 13.15 -28.41 7.02
C PHE A 276 13.40 -29.55 6.02
N PHE A 277 14.46 -30.35 6.20
CA PHE A 277 14.74 -31.46 5.27
C PHE A 277 13.89 -32.71 5.51
N GLY A 278 13.37 -32.91 6.72
CA GLY A 278 12.63 -34.11 7.09
C GLY A 278 11.13 -34.04 6.82
N SER A 279 10.48 -32.90 7.06
CA SER A 279 9.01 -32.77 7.02
C SER A 279 8.48 -31.78 5.98
N SER A 280 9.35 -31.00 5.33
CA SER A 280 8.91 -30.05 4.30
C SER A 280 8.31 -30.76 3.09
N GLN A 281 7.16 -30.27 2.61
CA GLN A 281 6.51 -30.74 1.39
C GLN A 281 7.39 -30.61 0.14
N LEU A 282 8.38 -29.70 0.18
CA LEU A 282 9.33 -29.45 -0.90
C LEU A 282 10.56 -30.37 -0.82
N SER A 283 10.79 -31.03 0.32
CA SER A 283 11.84 -32.04 0.48
C SER A 283 11.28 -33.40 0.11
N GLN A 284 11.39 -33.74 -1.17
CA GLN A 284 10.80 -34.95 -1.75
C GLN A 284 11.88 -35.99 -2.07
N PHE A 285 11.49 -37.27 -2.07
CA PHE A 285 12.35 -38.32 -2.62
C PHE A 285 12.58 -38.05 -4.11
N MET A 286 13.86 -38.08 -4.50
CA MET A 286 14.25 -37.84 -5.88
C MET A 286 13.66 -38.92 -6.79
N ASP A 287 13.24 -38.52 -7.99
CA ASP A 287 12.80 -39.46 -9.00
C ASP A 287 14.03 -39.98 -9.73
N GLN A 288 14.34 -41.25 -9.50
CA GLN A 288 15.56 -41.91 -9.98
C GLN A 288 15.25 -42.99 -11.03
N THR A 289 14.09 -42.90 -11.68
CA THR A 289 13.71 -43.85 -12.73
C THR A 289 14.66 -43.82 -13.92
N ASN A 290 15.12 -42.63 -14.33
CA ASN A 290 16.11 -42.45 -15.38
C ASN A 290 16.77 -41.05 -15.26
N PRO A 291 17.88 -40.77 -15.99
CA PRO A 291 18.58 -39.49 -15.90
C PRO A 291 17.72 -38.27 -16.27
N LEU A 292 16.77 -38.43 -17.20
CA LEU A 292 15.88 -37.34 -17.60
C LEU A 292 14.91 -36.99 -16.45
N SER A 293 14.33 -37.99 -15.79
CA SER A 293 13.46 -37.80 -14.62
C SER A 293 14.21 -37.08 -13.50
N GLU A 294 15.48 -37.44 -13.26
CA GLU A 294 16.30 -36.79 -12.23
C GLU A 294 16.54 -35.30 -12.54
N VAL A 295 16.95 -34.98 -13.78
CA VAL A 295 17.19 -33.60 -14.21
C VAL A 295 15.91 -32.77 -14.18
N THR A 296 14.80 -33.35 -14.64
CA THR A 296 13.49 -32.71 -14.66
C THR A 296 12.99 -32.42 -13.24
N HIS A 297 13.12 -33.37 -12.33
CA HIS A 297 12.73 -33.20 -10.93
C HIS A 297 13.52 -32.05 -10.27
N LYS A 298 14.83 -31.95 -10.53
CA LYS A 298 15.66 -30.85 -10.01
C LYS A 298 15.29 -29.47 -10.57
N ARG A 299 14.69 -29.41 -11.78
CA ARG A 299 14.27 -28.16 -12.46
C ARG A 299 12.77 -27.85 -12.29
N ARG A 300 12.08 -28.58 -11.42
CA ARG A 300 10.65 -28.44 -11.15
C ARG A 300 10.37 -27.22 -10.29
N LEU A 301 9.33 -26.47 -10.67
CA LEU A 301 8.74 -25.37 -9.94
C LEU A 301 7.43 -25.85 -9.30
N SER A 302 7.17 -25.39 -8.08
CA SER A 302 5.95 -25.71 -7.34
C SER A 302 5.32 -24.41 -6.81
N ALA A 303 4.05 -24.19 -7.13
CA ALA A 303 3.24 -23.16 -6.49
C ALA A 303 2.74 -23.60 -5.09
N LEU A 304 2.88 -24.88 -4.76
CA LEU A 304 2.53 -25.46 -3.47
C LEU A 304 3.69 -25.34 -2.47
N GLY A 305 3.36 -25.29 -1.18
CA GLY A 305 4.33 -25.32 -0.08
C GLY A 305 4.20 -24.12 0.86
N PRO A 306 5.14 -23.95 1.80
CA PRO A 306 5.09 -22.87 2.79
C PRO A 306 5.18 -21.50 2.11
N GLY A 307 4.13 -20.69 2.27
CA GLY A 307 3.99 -19.37 1.64
C GLY A 307 3.48 -19.40 0.19
N GLY A 308 3.11 -20.57 -0.32
CA GLY A 308 2.46 -20.76 -1.62
C GLY A 308 0.96 -21.00 -1.50
N LEU A 309 0.36 -21.50 -2.59
CA LEU A 309 -1.05 -21.85 -2.66
C LEU A 309 -1.29 -23.27 -2.09
N THR A 310 -2.50 -23.50 -1.58
CA THR A 310 -2.99 -24.86 -1.32
C THR A 310 -3.82 -25.33 -2.51
N ARG A 311 -3.93 -26.66 -2.71
CA ARG A 311 -4.68 -27.25 -3.83
C ARG A 311 -6.14 -26.78 -3.88
N GLU A 312 -6.77 -26.60 -2.72
CA GLU A 312 -8.16 -26.19 -2.57
C GLU A 312 -8.38 -24.69 -2.83
N ARG A 313 -7.37 -23.86 -2.58
CA ARG A 313 -7.43 -22.41 -2.82
C ARG A 313 -6.97 -22.01 -4.23
N ALA A 314 -6.36 -22.94 -4.96
CA ALA A 314 -5.90 -22.70 -6.31
C ALA A 314 -7.08 -22.74 -7.30
N GLY A 315 -7.52 -21.55 -7.70
CA GLY A 315 -8.55 -21.36 -8.73
C GLY A 315 -8.09 -21.77 -10.14
N PHE A 316 -8.94 -21.46 -11.13
CA PHE A 316 -8.64 -21.76 -12.53
C PHE A 316 -7.53 -20.86 -13.09
N GLU A 317 -7.57 -19.56 -12.80
CA GLU A 317 -6.65 -18.52 -13.32
C GLU A 317 -5.18 -18.88 -13.05
N VAL A 318 -4.86 -19.25 -11.81
CA VAL A 318 -3.49 -19.58 -11.40
C VAL A 318 -2.92 -20.86 -12.04
N ARG A 319 -3.79 -21.72 -12.61
CA ARG A 319 -3.41 -22.98 -13.28
C ARG A 319 -3.26 -22.80 -14.79
N ASP A 320 -3.79 -21.72 -15.34
CA ASP A 320 -3.79 -21.47 -16.76
C ASP A 320 -2.39 -21.03 -17.25
N VAL A 321 -2.18 -21.13 -18.55
CA VAL A 321 -0.93 -20.71 -19.19
C VAL A 321 -0.97 -19.21 -19.45
N HIS A 322 -0.20 -18.46 -18.66
CA HIS A 322 -0.09 -17.02 -18.83
C HIS A 322 0.93 -16.66 -19.94
N PRO A 323 0.71 -15.60 -20.75
CA PRO A 323 1.64 -15.18 -21.81
C PRO A 323 3.10 -14.97 -21.36
N THR A 324 3.30 -14.51 -20.13
CA THR A 324 4.65 -14.31 -19.55
C THR A 324 5.43 -15.60 -19.34
N HIS A 325 4.78 -16.76 -19.36
CA HIS A 325 5.44 -18.08 -19.27
C HIS A 325 6.36 -18.33 -20.47
N TYR A 326 6.12 -17.67 -21.59
CA TYR A 326 6.89 -17.83 -22.82
C TYR A 326 8.41 -17.71 -22.57
N GLY A 327 9.14 -18.77 -22.93
CA GLY A 327 10.59 -18.87 -22.75
C GLY A 327 11.07 -19.03 -21.30
N ARG A 328 10.19 -18.96 -20.29
CA ARG A 328 10.51 -18.99 -18.86
C ARG A 328 10.08 -20.28 -18.17
N MET A 329 8.85 -20.71 -18.43
CA MET A 329 8.27 -21.95 -17.90
C MET A 329 7.72 -22.79 -19.05
N CYS A 330 7.83 -24.11 -18.94
CA CYS A 330 7.27 -25.02 -19.93
C CYS A 330 5.74 -25.05 -19.80
N PRO A 331 4.97 -24.70 -20.86
CA PRO A 331 3.51 -24.73 -20.81
C PRO A 331 2.95 -26.15 -20.96
N ILE A 332 3.77 -27.12 -21.40
CA ILE A 332 3.35 -28.49 -21.70
C ILE A 332 3.65 -29.43 -20.52
N GLU A 333 4.81 -29.26 -19.89
CA GLU A 333 5.28 -30.19 -18.87
C GLU A 333 4.71 -29.81 -17.49
N THR A 334 3.56 -30.42 -17.19
CA THR A 334 2.86 -30.36 -15.91
C THR A 334 2.22 -31.74 -15.66
N PRO A 335 2.15 -32.23 -14.41
CA PRO A 335 1.37 -33.43 -14.12
C PRO A 335 -0.12 -33.18 -14.40
N GLU A 336 -0.78 -34.20 -14.93
CA GLU A 336 -2.23 -34.20 -15.10
C GLU A 336 -2.97 -34.35 -13.75
N GLY A 337 -4.28 -34.11 -13.77
CA GLY A 337 -5.14 -34.26 -12.59
C GLY A 337 -5.07 -33.06 -11.64
N GLN A 338 -5.09 -33.31 -10.33
CA GLN A 338 -5.28 -32.24 -9.33
C GLN A 338 -4.13 -31.23 -9.27
N ASN A 339 -2.94 -31.57 -9.75
CA ASN A 339 -1.76 -30.71 -9.70
C ASN A 339 -1.48 -29.97 -11.02
N ILE A 340 -2.38 -30.07 -12.01
CA ILE A 340 -2.22 -29.38 -13.29
C ILE A 340 -2.06 -27.86 -13.08
N GLY A 341 -1.01 -27.29 -13.68
CA GLY A 341 -0.67 -25.86 -13.59
C GLY A 341 -0.09 -25.41 -12.24
N LEU A 342 -0.02 -26.29 -11.24
CA LEU A 342 0.59 -25.98 -9.93
C LEU A 342 2.02 -26.48 -9.80
N ILE A 343 2.38 -27.41 -10.67
CA ILE A 343 3.73 -27.95 -10.79
C ILE A 343 4.12 -27.80 -12.25
N ASN A 344 5.18 -27.05 -12.51
CA ASN A 344 5.67 -26.78 -13.85
C ASN A 344 7.18 -27.03 -13.92
N SER A 345 7.72 -27.14 -15.12
CA SER A 345 9.17 -27.19 -15.33
C SER A 345 9.71 -25.85 -15.80
N LEU A 346 10.94 -25.51 -15.39
CA LEU A 346 11.68 -24.41 -15.99
C LEU A 346 11.95 -24.69 -17.48
N ALA A 347 11.77 -23.68 -18.33
CA ALA A 347 12.13 -23.79 -19.74
C ALA A 347 13.65 -24.00 -19.92
N THR A 348 14.07 -24.46 -21.10
CA THR A 348 15.45 -24.91 -21.38
C THR A 348 16.50 -23.84 -21.09
N PHE A 349 16.30 -22.62 -21.60
CA PHE A 349 17.24 -21.51 -21.44
C PHE A 349 16.90 -20.57 -20.29
N ALA A 350 15.79 -20.81 -19.60
CA ALA A 350 15.36 -19.97 -18.48
C ALA A 350 16.35 -20.01 -17.33
N ARG A 351 16.56 -18.85 -16.71
CA ARG A 351 17.43 -18.64 -15.54
C ARG A 351 16.67 -17.88 -14.47
N VAL A 352 17.10 -18.04 -13.22
CA VAL A 352 16.58 -17.28 -12.10
C VAL A 352 17.57 -16.17 -11.78
N ASN A 353 17.11 -14.93 -11.80
CA ASN A 353 17.96 -13.78 -11.51
C ASN A 353 18.23 -13.63 -10.01
N LYS A 354 19.07 -12.65 -9.63
CA LYS A 354 19.45 -12.41 -8.22
C LYS A 354 18.28 -12.11 -7.27
N TYR A 355 17.13 -11.70 -7.80
CA TYR A 355 15.93 -11.37 -7.05
C TYR A 355 14.89 -12.51 -7.04
N GLY A 356 15.19 -13.64 -7.67
CA GLY A 356 14.29 -14.80 -7.75
C GLY A 356 13.28 -14.76 -8.89
N PHE A 357 13.36 -13.79 -9.81
CA PHE A 357 12.48 -13.76 -11.00
C PHE A 357 13.06 -14.60 -12.13
N ILE A 358 12.19 -15.20 -12.93
CA ILE A 358 12.59 -16.02 -14.08
C ILE A 358 12.83 -15.11 -15.29
N GLU A 359 14.01 -15.22 -15.89
CA GLU A 359 14.41 -14.53 -17.10
C GLU A 359 14.80 -15.54 -18.19
N THR A 360 14.77 -15.10 -19.44
CA THR A 360 15.10 -15.91 -20.61
C THR A 360 15.95 -15.06 -21.56
N PRO A 361 17.03 -15.62 -22.15
CA PRO A 361 17.97 -14.88 -23.00
C PRO A 361 17.41 -14.51 -24.37
#